data_AF-A0A7S2RVE6-F1
#
_entry.id   AF-A0A7S2RVE6-F1
#
_cell.length_a   1.000
_cell.length_b   1.000
_cell.length_c   1.000
_cell.angle_alpha   90.00
_cell.angle_beta   90.00
_cell.angle_gamma   90.00
#
_symmetry.space_group_name_H-M   'P 1'
#
loop_
_entity.id
_entity.type
_entity.pdbx_description
1 polymer ?
#
loop_
_entity_poly.entity_id
_entity_poly.type
_entity_poly.pdbx_seq_one_letter_code
_entity_poly.pdbx_strand_id
1 'polypeptide(L)'
;EEKGRGLPTPPNAHNCRKSSPFLLVRVTMPRLVALVLLGLAALRSSLAACPNGCSGHGSCGNDDICTCYKDWMNGDGDGGDCSQRKCPYEIAWVDTPSSATKAHRLAECAGRGICDRETGDCMCFDGYTGKGCRRQACPNDCSGHGTCEFMGELHNDLGDAFKLTGEQPTTNQYSFDSQYLWDYQKSRACLCDPKWTDVDCSRRMCPKGNYALYANAEPSPETQVIYITNVFATDDNTNGQFALTFRSTLNEEFTTYPLSVFNLTADMVEDAINSLPNKVVEEAEAVVSVNGTDNKDLMIQVTYNGAMTTGDQYALECRQNYCGAGCQPRLANAIGQNNGTVTCTVINDYAEANAVNTECSGRGRCDYESGICECFEGYTDEYCSTQTALI
;
A
#
# COMPACT_ATOMS: atom_id res chain seq x y z
N GLU A 1 0.94 -62.64 3.32
CA GLU A 1 2.11 -61.96 3.92
C GLU A 1 1.63 -60.63 4.48
N GLU A 2 1.33 -60.56 5.79
CA GLU A 2 2.15 -59.93 6.85
C GLU A 2 2.58 -58.48 6.50
N LYS A 3 2.42 -57.42 7.33
CA LYS A 3 2.10 -57.25 8.76
C LYS A 3 1.81 -55.76 9.01
N GLY A 4 0.73 -55.44 9.72
CA GLY A 4 0.49 -54.11 10.32
C GLY A 4 1.13 -54.01 11.72
N ARG A 5 1.72 -52.86 12.06
CA ARG A 5 2.29 -52.56 13.40
C ARG A 5 1.33 -51.66 14.18
N GLY A 6 0.79 -52.19 15.27
CA GLY A 6 -0.01 -51.47 16.26
C GLY A 6 0.80 -50.95 17.45
N LEU A 7 0.23 -49.95 18.13
CA LEU A 7 0.70 -49.33 19.37
C LEU A 7 0.75 -50.31 20.55
N PRO A 8 1.61 -50.07 21.57
CA PRO A 8 1.64 -50.88 22.78
C PRO A 8 0.63 -50.41 23.83
N THR A 9 -0.10 -51.38 24.38
CA THR A 9 -0.92 -51.30 25.60
C THR A 9 -0.10 -51.73 26.83
N PRO A 10 -0.48 -51.30 28.05
CA PRO A 10 0.24 -51.63 29.29
C PRO A 10 -0.16 -53.02 29.82
N PRO A 11 0.72 -53.73 30.55
CA PRO A 11 0.37 -55.02 31.14
C PRO A 11 -0.36 -54.87 32.48
N ASN A 12 -1.42 -55.67 32.62
CA ASN A 12 -2.19 -55.86 33.84
C ASN A 12 -1.51 -56.86 34.81
N ALA A 13 -1.62 -56.52 36.09
CA ALA A 13 -1.76 -57.33 37.30
C ALA A 13 -1.35 -58.82 37.31
N HIS A 14 -0.41 -59.16 38.21
CA HIS A 14 -0.39 -60.45 38.89
C HIS A 14 -0.07 -60.32 40.40
N ASN A 15 -0.99 -60.91 41.18
CA ASN A 15 -0.79 -61.67 42.41
C ASN A 15 -0.31 -60.97 43.69
N CYS A 16 -1.32 -60.63 44.52
CA CYS A 16 -1.20 -60.51 45.97
C CYS A 16 -0.59 -61.78 46.60
N ARG A 17 0.52 -61.64 47.32
CA ARG A 17 1.04 -62.63 48.26
C ARG A 17 1.05 -62.02 49.67
N LYS A 18 0.41 -62.74 50.59
CA LYS A 18 0.19 -62.41 52.01
C LYS A 18 1.47 -61.94 52.72
N SER A 19 1.40 -60.80 53.40
CA SER A 19 2.38 -60.35 54.39
C SER A 19 2.01 -60.87 55.78
N SER A 20 2.97 -61.53 56.44
CA SER A 20 2.95 -61.92 57.85
C SER A 20 3.11 -60.70 58.76
N PRO A 21 2.70 -60.75 60.04
CA PRO A 21 2.54 -59.56 60.87
C PRO A 21 3.91 -59.03 61.33
N PHE A 22 4.12 -57.72 61.16
CA PHE A 22 5.25 -57.02 61.76
C PHE A 22 4.98 -56.82 63.26
N LEU A 23 5.88 -57.37 64.06
CA LEU A 23 5.96 -57.21 65.51
C LEU A 23 6.21 -55.72 65.84
N LEU A 24 5.25 -55.05 66.47
CA LEU A 24 5.39 -53.67 66.97
C LEU A 24 6.36 -53.66 68.16
N VAL A 25 7.62 -53.29 67.91
CA VAL A 25 8.56 -52.90 68.97
C VAL A 25 8.29 -51.43 69.30
N ARG A 26 7.70 -51.16 70.47
CA ARG A 26 7.59 -49.81 71.03
C ARG A 26 8.98 -49.31 71.41
N VAL A 27 9.59 -48.49 70.55
CA VAL A 27 10.77 -47.70 70.91
C VAL A 27 10.28 -46.41 71.56
N THR A 28 10.42 -46.30 72.87
CA THR A 28 10.22 -45.04 73.60
C THR A 28 11.35 -44.08 73.26
N MET A 29 11.11 -43.13 72.35
CA MET A 29 12.06 -42.04 72.09
C MET A 29 12.17 -41.12 73.33
N PRO A 30 13.39 -40.78 73.78
CA PRO A 30 13.57 -39.84 74.88
C PRO A 30 13.11 -38.45 74.45
N ARG A 31 12.41 -37.73 75.35
CA ARG A 31 11.79 -36.41 75.13
C ARG A 31 12.71 -35.35 74.49
N LEU A 32 14.03 -35.50 74.62
CA LEU A 32 15.03 -34.63 73.98
C LEU A 32 15.10 -34.77 72.44
N VAL A 33 14.86 -35.96 71.88
CA VAL A 33 14.87 -36.18 70.42
C VAL A 33 13.60 -35.64 69.76
N ALA A 34 12.47 -35.73 70.45
CA ALA A 34 11.22 -35.10 70.02
C ALA A 34 11.33 -33.57 69.98
N LEU A 35 12.02 -32.96 70.96
CA LEU A 35 12.26 -31.51 71.00
C LEU A 35 13.19 -31.03 69.87
N VAL A 36 14.20 -31.81 69.48
CA VAL A 36 15.09 -31.47 68.35
C VAL A 36 14.36 -31.61 67.00
N LEU A 37 13.52 -32.63 66.83
CA LEU A 37 12.68 -32.78 65.62
C LEU A 37 11.57 -31.71 65.53
N LEU A 38 11.00 -31.27 66.66
CA LEU A 38 10.09 -30.13 66.72
C LEU A 38 10.80 -28.78 66.48
N GLY A 39 12.06 -28.64 66.88
CA GLY A 39 12.89 -27.46 66.60
C GLY A 39 13.31 -27.33 65.14
N LEU A 40 13.59 -28.45 64.45
CA LEU A 40 13.88 -28.48 63.01
C LEU A 40 12.63 -28.25 62.14
N ALA A 41 11.44 -28.63 62.62
CA ALA A 41 10.17 -28.30 61.97
C ALA A 41 9.77 -26.81 62.12
N ALA A 42 10.46 -26.05 62.98
CA ALA A 42 10.25 -24.61 63.17
C ALA A 42 11.11 -23.74 62.23
N LEU A 43 12.03 -24.32 61.45
CA LEU A 43 12.65 -23.67 60.30
C LEU A 43 11.69 -23.76 59.11
N ARG A 44 10.54 -23.08 59.23
CA ARG A 44 9.78 -22.69 58.05
C ARG A 44 10.60 -21.60 57.38
N SER A 45 11.41 -21.97 56.39
CA SER A 45 11.79 -21.02 55.36
C SER A 45 10.47 -20.59 54.70
N SER A 46 10.03 -19.38 55.01
CA SER A 46 9.04 -18.69 54.21
C SER A 46 9.68 -18.49 52.83
N LEU A 47 9.51 -19.47 51.94
CA LEU A 47 9.66 -19.23 50.51
C LEU A 47 8.71 -18.07 50.21
N ALA A 48 9.25 -16.97 49.69
CA ALA A 48 8.48 -15.81 49.26
C ALA A 48 7.19 -16.30 48.58
N ALA A 49 6.05 -15.98 49.19
CA ALA A 49 4.76 -16.56 48.82
C ALA A 49 4.12 -15.64 47.79
N CYS A 50 4.71 -15.59 46.61
CA CYS A 50 4.17 -14.79 45.53
C CYS A 50 2.72 -15.22 45.19
N PRO A 51 1.83 -14.25 44.93
CA PRO A 51 0.45 -14.53 44.50
C PRO A 51 0.41 -15.55 43.36
N ASN A 52 -0.38 -16.62 43.54
CA ASN A 52 -0.52 -17.75 42.62
C ASN A 52 0.81 -18.33 42.08
N GLY A 53 1.93 -18.20 42.81
CA GLY A 53 3.24 -18.62 42.33
C GLY A 53 3.65 -17.92 41.03
N CYS A 54 3.28 -16.64 40.88
CA CYS A 54 3.44 -15.88 39.63
C CYS A 54 2.83 -16.55 38.41
N SER A 55 1.78 -17.36 38.62
CA SER A 55 1.05 -18.13 37.61
C SER A 55 1.95 -18.98 36.70
N GLY A 56 3.18 -19.29 37.13
CA GLY A 56 4.19 -19.92 36.27
C GLY A 56 4.75 -19.03 35.14
N HIS A 57 4.40 -17.74 35.12
CA HIS A 57 4.76 -16.75 34.12
C HIS A 57 5.68 -15.64 34.68
N GLY A 58 6.28 -15.87 35.84
CA GLY A 58 7.25 -14.97 36.43
C GLY A 58 8.11 -15.64 37.48
N SER A 59 9.15 -14.93 37.89
CA SER A 59 10.01 -15.30 39.01
C SER A 59 9.63 -14.50 40.25
N CYS A 60 9.53 -15.18 41.40
CA CYS A 60 9.18 -14.55 42.67
C CYS A 60 10.39 -13.85 43.30
N GLY A 61 10.25 -12.55 43.61
CA GLY A 61 11.28 -11.72 44.25
C GLY A 61 11.25 -11.74 45.78
N ASN A 62 12.13 -10.96 46.42
CA ASN A 62 12.29 -10.90 47.87
C ASN A 62 11.12 -10.20 48.61
N ASP A 63 10.31 -9.41 47.89
CA ASP A 63 9.18 -8.65 48.45
C ASP A 63 7.81 -9.26 48.11
N ASP A 64 7.77 -10.57 47.79
CA ASP A 64 6.58 -11.27 47.27
C ASP A 64 6.00 -10.66 45.97
N ILE A 65 6.83 -9.88 45.26
CA ILE A 65 6.50 -9.27 43.98
C ILE A 65 6.96 -10.19 42.84
N CYS A 66 6.04 -10.49 41.93
CA CYS A 66 6.33 -11.24 40.72
C CYS A 66 7.03 -10.37 39.68
N THR A 67 8.19 -10.83 39.21
CA THR A 67 8.85 -10.31 38.00
C THR A 67 8.44 -11.17 36.81
N CYS A 68 7.55 -10.65 35.96
CA CYS A 68 6.98 -11.41 34.86
C CYS A 68 7.97 -11.65 33.73
N TYR A 69 7.81 -12.80 33.07
CA TYR A 69 8.50 -13.12 31.82
C TYR A 69 7.98 -12.25 30.68
N LYS A 70 8.69 -12.27 29.55
CA LYS A 70 8.33 -11.49 28.36
C LYS A 70 6.87 -11.73 27.95
N ASP A 71 6.19 -10.65 27.60
CA ASP A 71 4.78 -10.59 27.18
C ASP A 71 3.74 -10.93 28.27
N TRP A 72 4.17 -11.03 29.53
CA TRP A 72 3.31 -11.11 30.71
C TRP A 72 3.47 -9.87 31.59
N MET A 73 2.41 -9.50 32.29
CA MET A 73 2.40 -8.34 33.18
C MET A 73 1.57 -8.57 34.43
N ASN A 74 1.88 -7.77 35.46
CA ASN A 74 1.02 -7.60 36.61
C ASN A 74 -0.14 -6.68 36.19
N GLY A 75 -1.38 -7.03 36.56
CA GLY A 75 -2.57 -6.30 36.09
C GLY A 75 -2.54 -4.80 36.43
N ASP A 76 -2.09 -4.46 37.65
CA ASP A 76 -2.12 -3.09 38.14
C ASP A 76 -0.81 -2.76 38.86
N GLY A 77 -0.01 -1.85 38.26
CA GLY A 77 1.03 -1.04 38.92
C GLY A 77 2.19 -1.76 39.61
N ASP A 78 1.91 -2.48 40.70
CA ASP A 78 2.91 -3.04 41.62
C ASP A 78 2.45 -4.35 42.29
N GLY A 79 1.28 -4.89 41.93
CA GLY A 79 0.73 -6.11 42.52
C GLY A 79 0.10 -7.01 41.46
N GLY A 80 0.64 -8.22 41.30
CA GLY A 80 0.10 -9.20 40.37
C GLY A 80 0.82 -10.54 40.43
N ASP A 81 0.23 -11.52 39.74
CA ASP A 81 0.70 -12.89 39.64
C ASP A 81 1.11 -13.24 38.21
N CYS A 82 1.43 -12.26 37.37
CA CYS A 82 1.76 -12.47 35.95
C CYS A 82 0.71 -13.28 35.16
N SER A 83 -0.56 -13.28 35.57
CA SER A 83 -1.63 -13.99 34.87
C SER A 83 -2.11 -13.30 33.60
N GLN A 84 -1.72 -12.05 33.36
CA GLN A 84 -2.20 -11.25 32.25
C GLN A 84 -1.13 -11.04 31.18
N ARG A 85 -1.54 -11.10 29.92
CA ARG A 85 -0.70 -10.77 28.76
C ARG A 85 -0.55 -9.28 28.58
N LYS A 86 0.64 -8.90 28.14
CA LYS A 86 0.97 -7.55 27.71
C LYS A 86 0.60 -7.37 26.24
N CYS A 87 -0.25 -6.39 25.94
CA CYS A 87 -0.56 -6.05 24.56
C CYS A 87 0.48 -5.12 23.93
N PRO A 88 0.51 -5.03 22.59
CA PRO A 88 1.34 -4.07 21.88
C PRO A 88 1.03 -2.63 22.27
N TYR A 89 2.09 -1.82 22.37
CA TYR A 89 2.01 -0.38 22.52
C TYR A 89 2.41 0.26 21.20
N GLU A 90 1.63 1.23 20.78
CA GLU A 90 1.80 1.94 19.51
C GLU A 90 1.53 3.42 19.75
N ILE A 91 1.97 4.27 18.82
CA ILE A 91 1.72 5.72 18.87
C ILE A 91 0.20 5.94 18.95
N ALA A 92 -0.30 6.70 19.93
CA ALA A 92 -1.73 6.92 20.12
C ALA A 92 -2.36 7.68 18.94
N TRP A 93 -3.57 7.30 18.53
CA TRP A 93 -4.34 8.06 17.54
C TRP A 93 -4.91 9.36 18.10
N VAL A 94 -5.32 9.33 19.36
CA VAL A 94 -5.82 10.48 20.09
C VAL A 94 -5.27 10.37 21.50
N ASP A 95 -4.62 11.43 21.97
CA ASP A 95 -4.20 11.55 23.36
C ASP A 95 -4.27 12.99 23.85
N THR A 96 -4.10 13.16 25.16
CA THR A 96 -3.95 14.49 25.74
C THR A 96 -2.50 14.96 25.52
N PRO A 97 -2.27 16.12 24.88
CA PRO A 97 -0.93 16.63 24.67
C PRO A 97 -0.17 16.78 26.00
N SER A 98 1.07 16.29 26.03
CA SER A 98 1.96 16.39 27.19
C SER A 98 2.69 17.73 27.27
N SER A 99 2.77 18.46 26.15
CA SER A 99 3.26 19.84 26.07
C SER A 99 2.70 20.50 24.82
N ALA A 100 2.99 21.79 24.62
CA ALA A 100 2.60 22.54 23.42
C ALA A 100 3.15 21.93 22.11
N THR A 101 4.18 21.07 22.17
CA THR A 101 4.85 20.50 21.00
C THR A 101 4.94 18.97 21.04
N LYS A 102 4.28 18.30 21.99
CA LYS A 102 4.38 16.85 22.17
C LYS A 102 3.03 16.21 22.49
N ALA A 103 2.48 15.53 21.49
CA ALA A 103 1.31 14.67 21.56
C ALA A 103 1.68 13.26 21.04
N HIS A 104 0.69 12.37 20.96
CA HIS A 104 0.77 10.99 20.47
C HIS A 104 1.77 10.10 21.24
N ARG A 105 1.59 10.00 22.56
CA ARG A 105 2.35 9.07 23.41
C ARG A 105 2.13 7.61 22.99
N LEU A 106 3.05 6.72 23.38
CA LEU A 106 2.82 5.28 23.27
C LEU A 106 1.64 4.89 24.16
N ALA A 107 0.65 4.25 23.56
CA ALA A 107 -0.55 3.76 24.24
C ALA A 107 -0.78 2.29 23.86
N GLU A 108 -1.28 1.52 24.83
CA GLU A 108 -1.70 0.14 24.58
C GLU A 108 -2.80 0.14 23.51
N CYS A 109 -2.64 -0.73 22.50
CA CYS A 109 -3.53 -0.80 21.35
C CYS A 109 -3.77 0.56 20.66
N ALA A 110 -2.74 1.42 20.63
CA ALA A 110 -2.79 2.78 20.07
C ALA A 110 -3.91 3.68 20.64
N GLY A 111 -4.49 3.33 21.78
CA GLY A 111 -5.69 3.98 22.32
C GLY A 111 -6.95 3.78 21.46
N ARG A 112 -6.92 2.84 20.50
CA ARG A 112 -8.03 2.52 19.57
C ARG A 112 -8.36 1.02 19.58
N GLY A 113 -8.19 0.39 20.72
CA GLY A 113 -8.62 -0.99 20.94
C GLY A 113 -8.60 -1.35 22.41
N ILE A 114 -9.18 -2.51 22.71
CA ILE A 114 -9.17 -3.13 24.04
C ILE A 114 -8.19 -4.29 24.00
N CYS A 115 -7.28 -4.35 24.97
CA CYS A 115 -6.35 -5.46 25.11
C CYS A 115 -7.07 -6.69 25.66
N ASP A 116 -7.03 -7.81 24.93
CA ASP A 116 -7.37 -9.11 25.49
C ASP A 116 -6.18 -9.63 26.33
N ARG A 117 -6.40 -9.73 27.64
CA ARG A 117 -5.38 -10.12 28.61
C ARG A 117 -5.06 -11.61 28.61
N GLU A 118 -5.85 -12.46 27.96
CA GLU A 118 -5.56 -13.89 27.87
C GLU A 118 -4.61 -14.20 26.71
N THR A 119 -4.81 -13.53 25.57
CA THR A 119 -4.05 -13.72 24.34
C THR A 119 -2.91 -12.72 24.16
N GLY A 120 -3.08 -11.49 24.66
CA GLY A 120 -2.17 -10.38 24.41
C GLY A 120 -2.43 -9.68 23.07
N ASP A 121 -3.58 -9.97 22.44
CA ASP A 121 -3.99 -9.36 21.18
C ASP A 121 -4.90 -8.15 21.42
N CYS A 122 -4.75 -7.14 20.56
CA CYS A 122 -5.59 -5.95 20.60
C CYS A 122 -6.88 -6.15 19.79
N MET A 123 -8.03 -6.03 20.44
CA MET A 123 -9.33 -5.93 19.78
C MET A 123 -9.55 -4.49 19.33
N CYS A 124 -9.29 -4.20 18.06
CA CYS A 124 -9.39 -2.85 17.52
C CYS A 124 -10.83 -2.37 17.39
N PHE A 125 -11.04 -1.08 17.60
CA PHE A 125 -12.31 -0.42 17.30
C PHE A 125 -12.49 -0.26 15.79
N ASP A 126 -13.73 -0.06 15.37
CA ASP A 126 -14.10 0.15 13.97
C ASP A 126 -13.26 1.25 13.32
N GLY A 127 -12.79 0.97 12.10
CA GLY A 127 -11.88 1.86 11.36
C GLY A 127 -10.40 1.71 11.71
N TYR A 128 -10.02 0.79 12.61
CA TYR A 128 -8.63 0.52 12.97
C TYR A 128 -8.27 -0.96 12.84
N THR A 129 -7.04 -1.23 12.43
CA THR A 129 -6.55 -2.59 12.19
C THR A 129 -5.06 -2.74 12.49
N GLY A 130 -4.58 -3.98 12.40
CA GLY A 130 -3.22 -4.40 12.72
C GLY A 130 -3.02 -4.76 14.19
N LYS A 131 -1.88 -5.41 14.49
CA LYS A 131 -1.58 -6.03 15.80
C LYS A 131 -1.78 -5.12 17.01
N GLY A 132 -1.55 -3.82 16.87
CA GLY A 132 -1.74 -2.82 17.92
C GLY A 132 -2.72 -1.71 17.54
N CYS A 133 -3.64 -1.96 16.61
CA CYS A 133 -4.61 -0.96 16.10
C CYS A 133 -3.94 0.30 15.54
N ARG A 134 -2.72 0.14 15.02
CA ARG A 134 -1.84 1.23 14.60
C ARG A 134 -2.15 1.77 13.20
N ARG A 135 -2.96 1.05 12.43
CA ARG A 135 -3.30 1.38 11.04
C ARG A 135 -4.77 1.74 10.94
N GLN A 136 -5.10 2.73 10.13
CA GLN A 136 -6.46 2.95 9.70
C GLN A 136 -6.88 1.77 8.79
N ALA A 137 -8.10 1.28 8.96
CA ALA A 137 -8.70 0.34 8.03
C ALA A 137 -9.20 1.11 6.80
N CYS A 138 -8.97 0.59 5.60
CA CYS A 138 -9.60 1.16 4.41
C CYS A 138 -11.08 0.79 4.39
N PRO A 139 -11.97 1.70 3.95
CA PRO A 139 -13.39 1.39 3.78
C PRO A 139 -13.57 0.18 2.86
N ASN A 140 -14.45 -0.75 3.25
CA ASN A 140 -14.79 -1.97 2.50
C ASN A 140 -13.59 -2.80 1.99
N ASP A 141 -12.41 -2.66 2.60
CA ASP A 141 -11.16 -3.26 2.10
C ASP A 141 -10.90 -2.95 0.61
N CYS A 142 -11.17 -1.69 0.23
CA CYS A 142 -11.08 -1.22 -1.16
C CYS A 142 -11.93 -2.04 -2.14
N SER A 143 -13.01 -2.65 -1.64
CA SER A 143 -13.99 -3.45 -2.39
C SER A 143 -13.38 -4.59 -3.22
N GLY A 144 -12.12 -4.97 -2.95
CA GLY A 144 -11.37 -5.93 -3.76
C GLY A 144 -10.90 -5.40 -5.13
N HIS A 145 -10.95 -4.08 -5.35
CA HIS A 145 -10.61 -3.39 -6.60
C HIS A 145 -9.55 -2.31 -6.38
N GLY A 146 -8.65 -2.55 -5.44
CA GLY A 146 -7.57 -1.65 -5.13
C GLY A 146 -6.71 -2.17 -3.98
N THR A 147 -5.71 -1.37 -3.65
CA THR A 147 -4.77 -1.64 -2.56
C THR A 147 -4.93 -0.58 -1.47
N CYS A 148 -4.78 -1.00 -0.21
CA CYS A 148 -4.95 -0.12 0.93
C CYS A 148 -3.58 0.41 1.38
N GLU A 149 -3.20 1.56 0.85
CA GLU A 149 -1.86 2.16 0.96
C GLU A 149 -1.82 3.25 2.04
N PHE A 150 -0.64 3.49 2.62
CA PHE A 150 -0.44 4.60 3.55
C PHE A 150 -0.44 5.94 2.81
N MET A 151 -0.82 7.02 3.51
CA MET A 151 -0.74 8.37 2.96
C MET A 151 0.65 8.68 2.40
N GLY A 152 1.72 8.17 3.04
CA GLY A 152 3.07 8.36 2.56
C GLY A 152 3.48 7.57 1.32
N GLU A 153 2.71 6.57 0.93
CA GLU A 153 2.90 5.83 -0.33
C GLU A 153 2.10 6.50 -1.45
N LEU A 154 0.90 6.99 -1.14
CA LEU A 154 0.02 7.69 -2.08
C LEU A 154 0.54 9.05 -2.55
N HIS A 155 1.43 9.72 -1.79
CA HIS A 155 1.89 11.09 -2.09
C HIS A 155 2.60 11.23 -3.46
N ASN A 156 3.13 10.14 -4.02
CA ASN A 156 3.83 10.17 -5.30
C ASN A 156 2.90 9.90 -6.51
N ASP A 157 1.70 9.37 -6.28
CA ASP A 157 0.66 9.24 -7.29
C ASP A 157 -0.25 10.46 -7.21
N LEU A 158 0.14 11.52 -7.92
CA LEU A 158 -0.71 12.69 -8.13
C LEU A 158 -2.00 12.25 -8.84
N GLY A 159 -3.03 11.94 -8.06
CA GLY A 159 -4.34 11.52 -8.56
C GLY A 159 -4.97 12.52 -9.52
N ASP A 160 -5.99 12.04 -10.22
CA ASP A 160 -6.70 12.69 -11.34
C ASP A 160 -7.15 14.14 -11.05
N ALA A 161 -7.36 14.50 -9.78
CA ALA A 161 -7.87 15.80 -9.36
C ALA A 161 -6.89 16.97 -9.59
N PHE A 162 -5.58 16.74 -9.64
CA PHE A 162 -4.57 17.81 -9.84
C PHE A 162 -4.14 18.01 -11.30
N LYS A 163 -4.70 17.24 -12.23
CA LYS A 163 -4.46 17.42 -13.67
C LYS A 163 -5.52 18.29 -14.36
N LEU A 164 -6.69 18.48 -13.74
CA LEU A 164 -7.86 19.15 -14.33
C LEU A 164 -7.93 20.68 -14.12
N THR A 165 -6.93 21.30 -13.48
CA THR A 165 -6.95 22.76 -13.20
C THR A 165 -5.89 23.56 -13.93
N GLY A 166 -5.01 22.94 -14.73
CA GLY A 166 -3.89 23.62 -15.40
C GLY A 166 -2.85 24.22 -14.44
N GLU A 167 -3.06 24.10 -13.13
CA GLU A 167 -2.08 24.38 -12.12
C GLU A 167 -1.35 23.08 -11.86
N GLN A 168 -0.04 23.03 -12.16
CA GLN A 168 0.82 22.19 -11.34
C GLN A 168 0.42 22.46 -9.89
N PRO A 169 0.37 21.46 -8.99
CA PRO A 169 0.46 21.79 -7.59
C PRO A 169 1.77 22.55 -7.48
N THR A 170 1.69 23.88 -7.55
CA THR A 170 2.80 24.72 -7.20
C THR A 170 3.09 24.20 -5.81
N THR A 171 4.35 23.91 -5.56
CA THR A 171 4.84 23.41 -4.29
C THR A 171 4.38 24.29 -3.12
N ASN A 172 3.65 25.38 -3.35
CA ASN A 172 3.15 26.34 -2.40
C ASN A 172 1.61 26.32 -2.18
N GLN A 173 0.80 25.64 -3.00
CA GLN A 173 -0.66 25.59 -2.78
C GLN A 173 -1.08 24.44 -1.86
N TYR A 174 -0.36 23.31 -1.89
CA TYR A 174 -0.56 22.17 -0.99
C TYR A 174 0.72 21.36 -0.71
N SER A 175 1.92 21.95 -0.68
CA SER A 175 2.98 21.31 0.13
C SER A 175 2.65 21.52 1.60
N PHE A 176 1.68 20.77 2.08
CA PHE A 176 1.87 20.23 3.41
C PHE A 176 3.01 19.26 3.26
N ASP A 177 4.08 19.52 3.99
CA ASP A 177 5.19 18.60 4.13
C ASP A 177 4.64 17.35 4.84
N SER A 178 3.99 16.50 4.07
CA SER A 178 3.10 15.43 4.52
C SER A 178 3.88 14.43 5.36
N GLN A 179 5.18 14.27 5.08
CA GLN A 179 6.14 13.51 5.90
C GLN A 179 6.25 14.01 7.36
N TYR A 180 5.86 15.26 7.67
CA TYR A 180 5.82 15.77 9.04
C TYR A 180 4.44 15.64 9.70
N LEU A 181 3.42 15.16 8.98
CA LEU A 181 2.16 14.79 9.62
C LEU A 181 2.39 13.55 10.48
N TRP A 182 1.90 13.59 11.71
CA TRP A 182 2.14 12.54 12.70
C TRP A 182 1.56 11.17 12.27
N ASP A 183 0.53 11.18 11.42
CA ASP A 183 -0.20 10.03 10.91
C ASP A 183 0.21 9.61 9.49
N TYR A 184 1.23 10.24 8.91
CA TYR A 184 1.73 9.97 7.55
C TYR A 184 1.97 8.48 7.25
N GLN A 185 2.46 7.72 8.24
CA GLN A 185 2.72 6.27 8.17
C GLN A 185 1.67 5.44 8.93
N LYS A 186 0.49 6.00 9.19
CA LYS A 186 -0.58 5.36 9.98
C LYS A 186 -1.93 5.41 9.26
N SER A 187 -2.28 6.58 8.74
CA SER A 187 -3.49 6.82 7.96
C SER A 187 -3.35 6.19 6.57
N ARG A 188 -4.45 5.60 6.08
CA ARG A 188 -4.48 4.79 4.87
C ARG A 188 -5.70 5.13 4.03
N ALA A 189 -5.57 5.00 2.72
CA ALA A 189 -6.66 5.15 1.77
C ALA A 189 -6.50 4.14 0.62
N CYS A 190 -7.56 3.98 -0.17
CA CYS A 190 -7.54 3.06 -1.30
C CYS A 190 -6.87 3.68 -2.53
N LEU A 191 -5.90 2.95 -3.09
CA LEU A 191 -5.41 3.15 -4.44
C LEU A 191 -6.17 2.18 -5.34
N CYS A 192 -7.09 2.69 -6.17
CA CYS A 192 -7.94 1.86 -6.99
C CYS A 192 -7.21 1.28 -8.20
N ASP A 193 -7.58 0.05 -8.55
CA ASP A 193 -7.18 -0.58 -9.79
C ASP A 193 -7.73 0.20 -11.00
N PRO A 194 -7.13 0.05 -12.20
CA PRO A 194 -7.66 0.64 -13.41
C PRO A 194 -9.15 0.30 -13.61
N LYS A 195 -9.91 1.26 -14.12
CA LYS A 195 -11.38 1.23 -14.31
C LYS A 195 -12.21 1.29 -13.03
N TRP A 196 -11.60 1.50 -11.87
CA TRP A 196 -12.31 1.66 -10.59
C TRP A 196 -12.01 3.00 -9.94
N THR A 197 -12.99 3.50 -9.19
CA THR A 197 -12.94 4.80 -8.52
C THR A 197 -13.85 4.79 -7.28
N ASP A 198 -14.00 5.96 -6.66
CA ASP A 198 -14.59 6.17 -5.33
C ASP A 198 -13.61 5.88 -4.18
N VAL A 199 -13.97 6.32 -2.96
CA VAL A 199 -13.13 6.26 -1.74
C VAL A 199 -12.73 4.83 -1.38
N ASP A 200 -13.56 3.86 -1.77
CA ASP A 200 -13.42 2.44 -1.49
C ASP A 200 -13.31 1.59 -2.77
N CYS A 201 -13.07 2.20 -3.92
CA CYS A 201 -12.97 1.54 -5.22
C CYS A 201 -14.21 0.72 -5.62
N SER A 202 -15.40 1.04 -5.11
CA SER A 202 -16.63 0.29 -5.38
C SER A 202 -17.30 0.64 -6.72
N ARG A 203 -16.87 1.72 -7.40
CA ARG A 203 -17.52 2.22 -8.61
C ARG A 203 -16.64 2.05 -9.84
N ARG A 204 -17.23 1.62 -10.95
CA ARG A 204 -16.55 1.63 -12.25
C ARG A 204 -16.38 3.05 -12.77
N MET A 205 -15.29 3.29 -13.49
CA MET A 205 -15.13 4.49 -14.31
C MET A 205 -15.80 4.25 -15.66
N CYS A 206 -16.45 5.28 -16.20
CA CYS A 206 -16.92 5.27 -17.58
C CYS A 206 -15.98 6.03 -18.51
N PRO A 207 -15.95 5.63 -19.79
CA PRO A 207 -15.13 6.31 -20.78
C PRO A 207 -15.56 7.78 -20.91
N LYS A 208 -14.57 8.63 -21.22
CA LYS A 208 -14.77 10.06 -21.47
C LYS A 208 -14.55 10.33 -22.94
N GLY A 209 -15.40 11.18 -23.51
CA GLY A 209 -15.30 11.56 -24.91
C GLY A 209 -15.73 13.00 -25.15
N ASN A 210 -15.57 13.44 -26.39
CA ASN A 210 -15.76 14.82 -26.80
C ASN A 210 -17.22 15.32 -26.63
N TYR A 211 -17.41 16.50 -26.01
CA TYR A 211 -18.68 17.19 -25.81
C TYR A 211 -18.83 18.51 -26.60
N ALA A 212 -17.94 18.82 -27.55
CA ALA A 212 -17.72 20.15 -28.12
C ALA A 212 -18.92 20.90 -28.76
N LEU A 213 -20.06 20.26 -29.08
CA LEU A 213 -21.17 20.99 -29.71
C LEU A 213 -21.81 22.10 -28.85
N TYR A 214 -21.48 22.19 -27.55
CA TYR A 214 -22.05 23.20 -26.64
C TYR A 214 -21.08 24.31 -26.19
N ALA A 215 -19.78 24.19 -26.46
CA ALA A 215 -18.83 25.26 -26.19
C ALA A 215 -18.68 26.11 -27.45
N ASN A 216 -18.70 27.43 -27.35
CA ASN A 216 -18.41 28.36 -28.46
C ASN A 216 -16.91 28.33 -28.88
N ALA A 217 -16.24 27.20 -28.66
CA ALA A 217 -14.82 27.00 -28.85
C ALA A 217 -14.64 25.61 -29.47
N GLU A 218 -14.05 25.58 -30.65
CA GLU A 218 -13.70 24.34 -31.36
C GLU A 218 -12.78 23.48 -30.45
N PRO A 219 -12.95 22.15 -30.44
CA PRO A 219 -12.02 21.28 -29.73
C PRO A 219 -10.63 21.44 -30.34
N SER A 220 -9.64 21.80 -29.53
CA SER A 220 -8.23 21.75 -29.95
C SER A 220 -7.59 20.46 -29.43
N PRO A 221 -6.78 19.78 -30.25
CA PRO A 221 -6.05 18.60 -29.81
C PRO A 221 -5.04 19.00 -28.75
N GLU A 222 -4.84 18.13 -27.77
CA GLU A 222 -3.79 18.34 -26.80
C GLU A 222 -2.43 18.00 -27.41
N THR A 223 -1.48 18.89 -27.13
CA THR A 223 -0.09 18.71 -27.52
C THR A 223 0.80 18.60 -26.29
N GLN A 224 1.50 17.48 -26.17
CA GLN A 224 2.52 17.26 -25.15
C GLN A 224 3.91 17.32 -25.75
N VAL A 225 4.89 17.83 -25.00
CA VAL A 225 6.29 17.88 -25.46
C VAL A 225 7.19 17.11 -24.50
N ILE A 226 7.91 16.13 -25.05
CA ILE A 226 8.94 15.37 -24.37
C ILE A 226 10.29 16.02 -24.69
N TYR A 227 10.99 16.47 -23.66
CA TYR A 227 12.37 16.95 -23.75
C TYR A 227 13.31 15.90 -23.19
N ILE A 228 14.28 15.48 -24.00
CA ILE A 228 15.39 14.64 -23.56
C ILE A 228 16.68 15.45 -23.67
N THR A 229 17.28 15.80 -22.55
CA THR A 229 18.45 16.68 -22.50
C THR A 229 19.77 15.91 -22.58
N ASN A 230 20.82 16.53 -23.11
CA ASN A 230 22.18 16.00 -23.17
C ASN A 230 22.32 14.63 -23.87
N VAL A 231 21.38 14.29 -24.76
CA VAL A 231 21.37 13.02 -25.51
C VAL A 231 22.62 12.90 -26.38
N PHE A 232 22.97 13.95 -27.13
CA PHE A 232 24.10 13.95 -28.06
C PHE A 232 25.37 14.61 -27.48
N ALA A 233 25.46 14.73 -26.15
CA ALA A 233 26.62 15.37 -25.50
C ALA A 233 27.89 14.49 -25.53
N THR A 234 27.74 13.17 -25.64
CA THR A 234 28.84 12.18 -25.67
C THR A 234 28.46 11.03 -26.61
N ASP A 235 29.43 10.40 -27.29
CA ASP A 235 29.21 9.23 -28.17
C ASP A 235 28.58 8.01 -27.44
N ASP A 236 28.56 8.04 -26.11
CA ASP A 236 28.07 6.96 -25.23
C ASP A 236 26.55 6.70 -25.30
N ASN A 237 25.75 7.63 -25.84
CA ASN A 237 24.30 7.46 -25.98
C ASN A 237 23.85 7.10 -27.41
N THR A 238 24.78 6.78 -28.30
CA THR A 238 24.50 6.41 -29.71
C THR A 238 23.54 5.21 -29.87
N ASN A 239 23.21 4.49 -28.79
CA ASN A 239 22.19 3.43 -28.78
C ASN A 239 21.23 3.53 -27.58
N GLY A 240 21.09 4.72 -26.99
CA GLY A 240 20.22 4.95 -25.85
C GLY A 240 18.75 4.62 -26.17
N GLN A 241 18.08 3.98 -25.22
CA GLN A 241 16.69 3.55 -25.34
C GLN A 241 15.82 4.18 -24.26
N PHE A 242 14.59 4.50 -24.60
CA PHE A 242 13.54 4.89 -23.67
C PHE A 242 12.22 4.27 -24.13
N ALA A 243 11.21 4.31 -23.29
CA ALA A 243 9.84 4.01 -23.70
C ALA A 243 8.90 5.07 -23.12
N LEU A 244 7.74 5.21 -23.74
CA LEU A 244 6.70 6.13 -23.27
C LEU A 244 5.58 5.31 -22.64
N THR A 245 5.10 5.74 -21.48
CA THR A 245 3.89 5.17 -20.87
C THR A 245 2.75 6.17 -21.04
N PHE A 246 1.70 5.71 -21.71
CA PHE A 246 0.43 6.39 -21.85
C PHE A 246 -0.53 5.87 -20.78
N ARG A 247 -1.22 6.78 -20.09
CA ARG A 247 -2.28 6.45 -19.14
C ARG A 247 -3.62 6.91 -19.70
N SER A 248 -4.57 6.01 -19.80
CA SER A 248 -5.92 6.31 -20.30
C SER A 248 -6.76 7.06 -19.28
N THR A 249 -7.90 7.62 -19.72
CA THR A 249 -8.93 8.22 -18.86
C THR A 249 -9.58 7.24 -17.87
N LEU A 250 -9.33 5.93 -18.03
CA LEU A 250 -9.75 4.86 -17.15
C LEU A 250 -8.61 4.35 -16.25
N ASN A 251 -7.52 5.10 -16.14
CA ASN A 251 -6.32 4.77 -15.34
C ASN A 251 -5.60 3.48 -15.78
N GLU A 252 -5.80 3.02 -17.01
CA GLU A 252 -5.00 1.93 -17.57
C GLU A 252 -3.68 2.48 -18.11
N GLU A 253 -2.56 1.80 -17.81
CA GLU A 253 -1.25 2.18 -18.31
C GLU A 253 -0.80 1.27 -19.45
N PHE A 254 -0.32 1.88 -20.52
CA PHE A 254 0.19 1.22 -21.71
C PHE A 254 1.56 1.77 -22.04
N THR A 255 2.57 0.90 -22.07
CA THR A 255 3.93 1.29 -22.41
C THR A 255 4.25 0.89 -23.84
N THR A 256 4.83 1.81 -24.60
CA THR A 256 5.30 1.57 -25.96
C THR A 256 6.42 0.53 -25.99
N TYR A 257 6.74 0.00 -27.18
CA TYR A 257 8.01 -0.68 -27.37
C TYR A 257 9.19 0.29 -27.17
N PRO A 258 10.41 -0.22 -26.90
CA PRO A 258 11.60 0.62 -26.77
C PRO A 258 11.88 1.46 -28.01
N LEU A 259 11.94 2.79 -27.83
CA LEU A 259 12.38 3.77 -28.80
C LEU A 259 13.87 4.04 -28.62
N SER A 260 14.62 4.07 -29.72
CA SER A 260 16.02 4.50 -29.68
C SER A 260 16.12 5.99 -29.96
N VAL A 261 16.93 6.70 -29.18
CA VAL A 261 17.23 8.12 -29.44
C VAL A 261 18.10 8.32 -30.68
N PHE A 262 18.75 7.26 -31.18
CA PHE A 262 19.53 7.29 -32.40
C PHE A 262 18.64 7.04 -33.62
N ASN A 263 18.65 7.95 -34.59
CA ASN A 263 17.77 7.95 -35.76
C ASN A 263 16.28 7.91 -35.42
N LEU A 264 15.87 8.49 -34.29
CA LEU A 264 14.45 8.65 -33.99
C LEU A 264 13.79 9.54 -35.04
N THR A 265 12.68 9.08 -35.60
CA THR A 265 11.87 9.82 -36.57
C THR A 265 10.45 10.01 -36.03
N ALA A 266 9.71 10.96 -36.60
CA ALA A 266 8.29 11.17 -36.29
C ALA A 266 7.49 9.87 -36.45
N ASP A 267 7.58 9.23 -37.62
CA ASP A 267 6.87 7.98 -37.95
C ASP A 267 7.12 6.87 -36.91
N MET A 268 8.34 6.76 -36.36
CA MET A 268 8.65 5.75 -35.34
C MET A 268 7.97 6.02 -34.00
N VAL A 269 7.78 7.29 -33.64
CA VAL A 269 7.07 7.70 -32.42
C VAL A 269 5.57 7.54 -32.62
N GLU A 270 5.05 7.95 -33.78
CA GLU A 270 3.64 7.78 -34.15
C GLU A 270 3.24 6.31 -34.15
N ASP A 271 4.02 5.44 -34.80
CA ASP A 271 3.76 4.00 -34.80
C ASP A 271 3.80 3.44 -33.38
N ALA A 272 4.74 3.88 -32.53
CA ALA A 272 4.84 3.43 -31.15
C ALA A 272 3.62 3.77 -30.29
N ILE A 273 3.03 4.95 -30.49
CA ILE A 273 1.87 5.42 -29.73
C ILE A 273 0.57 4.87 -30.32
N ASN A 274 0.41 4.90 -31.65
CA ASN A 274 -0.81 4.43 -32.33
C ASN A 274 -0.94 2.90 -32.32
N SER A 275 0.17 2.16 -32.15
CA SER A 275 0.15 0.69 -32.01
C SER A 275 -0.04 0.20 -30.57
N LEU A 276 -0.30 1.11 -29.61
CA LEU A 276 -0.63 0.70 -28.26
C LEU A 276 -1.83 -0.25 -28.23
N PRO A 277 -1.86 -1.23 -27.30
CA PRO A 277 -2.92 -2.24 -27.26
C PRO A 277 -4.33 -1.65 -27.20
N ASN A 278 -5.32 -2.42 -27.65
CA ASN A 278 -6.75 -2.07 -27.59
C ASN A 278 -7.13 -0.77 -28.32
N LYS A 279 -6.26 -0.19 -29.16
CA LYS A 279 -6.48 1.10 -29.82
C LYS A 279 -6.85 2.21 -28.83
N VAL A 280 -6.17 2.22 -27.68
CA VAL A 280 -6.39 3.23 -26.63
C VAL A 280 -6.06 4.65 -27.08
N VAL A 281 -5.28 4.78 -28.15
CA VAL A 281 -5.07 6.00 -28.92
C VAL A 281 -5.54 5.73 -30.36
N GLU A 282 -6.41 6.57 -30.89
CA GLU A 282 -6.87 6.44 -32.29
C GLU A 282 -5.86 6.99 -33.27
N GLU A 283 -5.41 8.21 -32.98
CA GLU A 283 -4.56 9.00 -33.86
C GLU A 283 -3.75 9.99 -33.01
N ALA A 284 -2.45 9.76 -32.99
CA ALA A 284 -1.43 10.68 -32.51
C ALA A 284 -0.45 10.98 -33.65
N GLU A 285 -0.16 12.27 -33.82
CA GLU A 285 0.88 12.78 -34.71
C GLU A 285 2.10 13.17 -33.88
N ALA A 286 3.29 12.97 -34.41
CA ALA A 286 4.52 13.32 -33.73
C ALA A 286 5.40 14.23 -34.58
N VAL A 287 6.08 15.16 -33.93
CA VAL A 287 7.15 15.96 -34.53
C VAL A 287 8.41 15.77 -33.72
N VAL A 288 9.47 15.31 -34.37
CA VAL A 288 10.78 15.12 -33.73
C VAL A 288 11.72 16.20 -34.24
N SER A 289 12.34 16.95 -33.34
CA SER A 289 13.37 17.93 -33.66
C SER A 289 14.54 17.85 -32.69
N VAL A 290 15.71 18.28 -33.16
CA VAL A 290 16.89 18.47 -32.31
C VAL A 290 16.95 19.95 -31.95
N ASN A 291 16.99 20.26 -30.65
CA ASN A 291 16.97 21.61 -30.11
C ASN A 291 18.22 21.91 -29.26
N GLY A 292 18.43 23.19 -28.98
CA GLY A 292 19.52 23.70 -28.15
C GLY A 292 20.70 24.26 -28.95
N THR A 293 21.46 25.18 -28.34
CA THR A 293 22.59 25.92 -28.96
C THR A 293 23.69 25.00 -29.51
N ASP A 294 23.78 23.77 -28.98
CA ASP A 294 24.78 22.75 -29.34
C ASP A 294 24.18 21.51 -30.03
N ASN A 295 22.87 21.49 -30.37
CA ASN A 295 22.16 20.30 -30.91
C ASN A 295 22.28 19.04 -30.02
N LYS A 296 22.30 19.23 -28.70
CA LYS A 296 22.47 18.13 -27.73
C LYS A 296 21.15 17.58 -27.20
N ASP A 297 20.04 18.29 -27.39
CA ASP A 297 18.75 17.96 -26.82
C ASP A 297 17.78 17.48 -27.90
N LEU A 298 16.99 16.48 -27.56
CA LEU A 298 15.93 15.94 -28.41
C LEU A 298 14.58 16.45 -27.91
N MET A 299 13.78 17.00 -28.82
CA MET A 299 12.40 17.41 -28.55
C MET A 299 11.46 16.55 -29.38
N ILE A 300 10.46 15.98 -28.72
CA ILE A 300 9.41 15.18 -29.37
C ILE A 300 8.08 15.82 -28.97
N GLN A 301 7.37 16.37 -29.94
CA GLN A 301 6.01 16.85 -29.76
C GLN A 301 5.05 15.75 -30.16
N VAL A 302 4.05 15.46 -29.33
CA VAL A 302 2.99 14.49 -29.60
C VAL A 302 1.66 15.23 -29.52
N THR A 303 0.88 15.17 -30.60
CA THR A 303 -0.43 15.80 -30.71
C THR A 303 -1.49 14.71 -30.83
N TYR A 304 -2.49 14.72 -29.94
CA TYR A 304 -3.58 13.73 -29.95
C TYR A 304 -4.78 14.24 -30.76
N ASN A 305 -4.95 13.70 -31.97
CA ASN A 305 -6.01 14.11 -32.90
C ASN A 305 -7.26 13.20 -32.85
N GLY A 306 -7.14 12.01 -32.24
CA GLY A 306 -8.25 11.07 -32.09
C GLY A 306 -9.41 11.63 -31.25
N ALA A 307 -10.66 11.38 -31.63
CA ALA A 307 -11.84 11.85 -30.89
C ALA A 307 -11.89 11.34 -29.44
N MET A 308 -11.28 10.17 -29.18
CA MET A 308 -11.13 9.57 -27.86
C MET A 308 -10.02 10.21 -27.00
N THR A 309 -9.05 10.86 -27.64
CA THR A 309 -7.85 11.43 -27.01
C THR A 309 -7.76 12.94 -27.16
N THR A 310 -8.72 13.58 -27.85
CA THR A 310 -8.80 15.04 -28.02
C THR A 310 -9.26 15.72 -26.74
N GLY A 311 -8.50 16.68 -26.22
CA GLY A 311 -8.71 17.30 -24.90
C GLY A 311 -7.89 16.60 -23.81
N ASP A 312 -7.90 17.15 -22.59
CA ASP A 312 -6.95 16.80 -21.52
C ASP A 312 -6.71 15.29 -21.29
N GLN A 313 -5.45 14.92 -21.41
CA GLN A 313 -4.83 13.62 -21.28
C GLN A 313 -3.83 13.67 -20.13
N TYR A 314 -3.52 12.49 -19.62
CA TYR A 314 -2.40 12.36 -18.70
C TYR A 314 -1.10 12.65 -19.45
N ALA A 315 -0.22 13.44 -18.82
CA ALA A 315 1.15 13.59 -19.29
C ALA A 315 1.79 12.21 -19.50
N LEU A 316 2.40 12.00 -20.66
CA LEU A 316 3.21 10.81 -20.94
C LEU A 316 4.32 10.66 -19.89
N GLU A 317 4.61 9.42 -19.49
CA GLU A 317 5.75 9.14 -18.60
C GLU A 317 6.92 8.55 -19.40
N CYS A 318 8.10 9.15 -19.22
CA CYS A 318 9.33 8.58 -19.75
C CYS A 318 9.82 7.42 -18.88
N ARG A 319 9.85 6.20 -19.44
CA ARG A 319 10.55 5.06 -18.85
C ARG A 319 12.00 5.04 -19.37
N GLN A 320 12.94 5.38 -18.50
CA GLN A 320 14.39 5.44 -18.81
C GLN A 320 15.26 4.58 -17.87
N ASN A 321 14.66 3.83 -16.95
CA ASN A 321 15.40 2.95 -16.06
C ASN A 321 15.84 1.66 -16.78
N TYR A 322 17.04 1.17 -16.46
CA TYR A 322 17.51 -0.13 -16.97
C TYR A 322 16.48 -1.21 -16.63
N CYS A 323 16.07 -1.97 -17.65
CA CYS A 323 15.27 -3.17 -17.45
C CYS A 323 15.80 -4.30 -18.33
N GLY A 324 16.35 -5.32 -17.67
CA GLY A 324 16.99 -6.47 -18.29
C GLY A 324 16.00 -7.53 -18.77
N ALA A 325 16.48 -8.77 -18.86
CA ALA A 325 15.64 -9.90 -19.23
C ALA A 325 14.53 -10.14 -18.19
N GLY A 326 13.30 -10.38 -18.65
CA GLY A 326 12.12 -10.58 -17.80
C GLY A 326 11.27 -9.32 -17.55
N CYS A 327 11.78 -8.15 -17.92
CA CYS A 327 10.99 -6.91 -17.93
C CYS A 327 10.25 -6.68 -19.25
N GLN A 328 9.15 -5.92 -19.18
CA GLN A 328 8.48 -5.36 -20.36
C GLN A 328 8.19 -3.86 -20.13
N PRO A 329 8.64 -2.96 -21.03
CA PRO A 329 9.55 -3.23 -22.14
C PRO A 329 10.99 -3.49 -21.65
N ARG A 330 11.76 -4.27 -22.41
CA ARG A 330 13.19 -4.49 -22.12
C ARG A 330 14.00 -3.27 -22.57
N LEU A 331 14.51 -2.50 -21.62
CA LEU A 331 15.41 -1.34 -21.83
C LEU A 331 16.85 -1.72 -21.47
N ALA A 332 17.48 -2.52 -22.34
CA ALA A 332 18.84 -3.03 -22.11
C ALA A 332 19.90 -1.93 -22.18
N ASN A 333 19.68 -0.92 -23.04
CA ASN A 333 20.57 0.23 -23.21
C ASN A 333 19.82 1.52 -22.84
N ALA A 334 19.22 1.60 -21.65
CA ALA A 334 18.41 2.74 -21.28
C ALA A 334 19.23 4.05 -21.26
N ILE A 335 18.62 5.15 -21.72
CA ILE A 335 19.25 6.47 -21.66
C ILE A 335 19.65 6.83 -20.21
N GLY A 336 20.78 7.50 -20.04
CA GLY A 336 21.24 7.98 -18.73
C GLY A 336 21.95 6.95 -17.84
N GLN A 337 22.05 5.67 -18.23
CA GLN A 337 22.72 4.63 -17.43
C GLN A 337 24.20 4.91 -17.13
N ASN A 338 24.92 5.57 -18.03
CA ASN A 338 26.37 5.74 -17.93
C ASN A 338 26.81 7.14 -17.48
N ASN A 339 25.90 8.14 -17.43
CA ASN A 339 26.34 9.53 -17.25
C ASN A 339 25.44 10.43 -16.38
N GLY A 340 24.34 9.95 -15.78
CA GLY A 340 23.53 10.72 -14.80
C GLY A 340 23.02 12.12 -15.22
N THR A 341 23.29 12.55 -16.46
CA THR A 341 23.13 13.91 -16.98
C THR A 341 22.06 13.98 -18.07
N VAL A 342 21.61 12.81 -18.56
CA VAL A 342 20.48 12.70 -19.49
C VAL A 342 19.20 12.63 -18.68
N THR A 343 18.28 13.55 -18.95
CA THR A 343 16.96 13.58 -18.32
C THR A 343 15.89 13.59 -19.39
N CYS A 344 14.88 12.74 -19.23
CA CYS A 344 13.65 12.76 -20.01
C CYS A 344 12.55 13.42 -19.16
N THR A 345 12.01 14.53 -19.64
CA THR A 345 10.97 15.31 -18.97
C THR A 345 9.83 15.57 -19.92
N VAL A 346 8.59 15.42 -19.46
CA VAL A 346 7.40 15.70 -20.26
C VAL A 346 6.76 16.98 -19.75
N ILE A 347 6.56 17.92 -20.68
CA ILE A 347 5.78 19.14 -20.47
C ILE A 347 4.39 18.84 -21.02
N ASN A 348 3.41 18.84 -20.11
CA ASN A 348 2.00 18.73 -20.48
C ASN A 348 1.46 20.08 -20.95
N ASP A 349 0.41 20.06 -21.78
CA ASP A 349 -0.31 21.26 -22.24
C ASP A 349 0.61 22.33 -22.84
N TYR A 350 1.49 21.91 -23.76
CA TYR A 350 2.41 22.83 -24.44
C TYR A 350 1.67 23.87 -25.29
N ALA A 351 0.46 23.54 -25.73
CA ALA A 351 -0.48 24.44 -26.38
C ALA A 351 -1.86 24.21 -25.76
N GLU A 352 -2.53 25.29 -25.34
CA GLU A 352 -3.83 25.24 -24.66
C GLU A 352 -4.80 24.31 -25.39
N ALA A 353 -5.08 23.16 -24.77
CA ALA A 353 -6.13 22.26 -25.21
C ALA A 353 -7.48 22.76 -24.70
N ASN A 354 -8.49 22.78 -25.58
CA ASN A 354 -9.85 23.06 -25.16
C ASN A 354 -10.49 21.76 -24.68
N ALA A 355 -10.38 21.52 -23.38
CA ALA A 355 -10.85 20.32 -22.71
C ALA A 355 -12.37 20.15 -22.84
N VAL A 356 -12.79 19.26 -23.72
CA VAL A 356 -14.21 18.91 -23.93
C VAL A 356 -14.52 17.45 -23.60
N ASN A 357 -13.54 16.70 -23.07
CA ASN A 357 -13.76 15.32 -22.67
C ASN A 357 -14.53 15.23 -21.37
N THR A 358 -15.72 14.64 -21.43
CA THR A 358 -16.56 14.42 -20.27
C THR A 358 -17.08 12.99 -20.26
N GLU A 359 -17.52 12.52 -19.09
CA GLU A 359 -18.07 11.17 -18.91
C GLU A 359 -19.23 10.94 -19.89
N CYS A 360 -19.13 9.85 -20.66
CA CYS A 360 -20.09 9.51 -21.70
C CYS A 360 -20.41 10.67 -22.66
N SER A 361 -19.40 11.50 -22.96
CA SER A 361 -19.53 12.68 -23.82
C SER A 361 -20.67 13.62 -23.42
N GLY A 362 -21.18 13.55 -22.18
CA GLY A 362 -22.33 14.33 -21.70
C GLY A 362 -23.63 13.97 -22.40
N ARG A 363 -23.63 12.87 -23.17
CA ARG A 363 -24.68 12.40 -24.08
C ARG A 363 -25.15 10.99 -23.75
N GLY A 364 -24.68 10.45 -22.63
CA GLY A 364 -25.14 9.20 -22.06
C GLY A 364 -25.07 9.22 -20.55
N ARG A 365 -25.64 8.20 -19.94
CA ARG A 365 -25.52 7.94 -18.52
C ARG A 365 -24.47 6.85 -18.29
N CYS A 366 -23.52 7.09 -17.39
CA CYS A 366 -22.62 6.04 -16.94
C CYS A 366 -23.36 5.01 -16.08
N ASP A 367 -23.30 3.73 -16.44
CA ASP A 367 -23.60 2.63 -15.53
C ASP A 367 -22.34 2.31 -14.71
N TYR A 368 -22.33 2.76 -13.46
CA TYR A 368 -21.18 2.59 -12.55
C TYR A 368 -20.98 1.14 -12.05
N GLU A 369 -21.87 0.19 -12.40
CA GLU A 369 -21.65 -1.24 -12.11
C GLU A 369 -20.85 -1.91 -13.25
N SER A 370 -21.15 -1.58 -14.51
CA SER A 370 -20.48 -2.15 -15.68
C SER A 370 -19.34 -1.29 -16.25
N GLY A 371 -19.37 0.02 -16.02
CA GLY A 371 -18.47 1.01 -16.64
C GLY A 371 -18.84 1.36 -18.08
N ILE A 372 -20.06 1.01 -18.52
CA ILE A 372 -20.53 1.24 -19.90
C ILE A 372 -21.41 2.49 -19.93
N CYS A 373 -21.26 3.27 -21.00
CA CYS A 373 -22.12 4.43 -21.26
C CYS A 373 -23.44 4.04 -21.94
N GLU A 374 -24.55 4.34 -21.29
CA GLU A 374 -25.90 4.25 -21.86
C GLU A 374 -26.23 5.52 -22.63
N CYS A 375 -26.02 5.50 -23.95
CA CYS A 375 -26.21 6.68 -24.80
C CYS A 375 -27.68 7.10 -24.91
N PHE A 376 -27.91 8.41 -24.90
CA PHE A 376 -29.21 8.99 -25.21
C PHE A 376 -29.53 8.82 -26.70
N GLU A 377 -30.82 8.92 -27.03
CA GLU A 377 -31.30 8.75 -28.40
C GLU A 377 -30.59 9.71 -29.38
N GLY A 378 -30.18 9.16 -30.53
CA GLY A 378 -29.41 9.88 -31.54
C GLY A 378 -27.89 9.89 -31.32
N TYR A 379 -27.38 9.29 -30.24
CA TYR A 379 -25.95 9.11 -29.97
C TYR A 379 -25.56 7.63 -29.92
N THR A 380 -24.38 7.33 -30.43
CA THR A 380 -23.82 5.97 -30.55
C THR A 380 -22.33 6.00 -30.22
N ASP A 381 -21.67 4.84 -30.37
CA ASP A 381 -20.31 4.51 -29.91
C ASP A 381 -20.23 4.23 -28.39
N GLU A 382 -19.04 3.80 -27.92
CA GLU A 382 -18.80 3.43 -26.52
C GLU A 382 -18.77 4.64 -25.56
N TYR A 383 -18.62 5.85 -26.12
CA TYR A 383 -18.46 7.13 -25.43
C TYR A 383 -19.71 8.00 -25.53
N CYS A 384 -20.67 7.64 -26.39
CA CYS A 384 -21.80 8.46 -26.80
C CYS A 384 -21.40 9.75 -27.54
N SER A 385 -20.25 9.73 -28.23
CA SER A 385 -19.70 10.91 -28.90
C SER A 385 -20.24 11.10 -30.33
N THR A 386 -20.56 10.00 -31.01
CA THR A 386 -20.98 9.99 -32.41
C THR A 386 -22.48 10.23 -32.52
N GLN A 387 -22.86 11.33 -33.18
CA GLN A 387 -24.26 11.60 -33.51
C GLN A 387 -24.69 10.83 -34.76
N THR A 388 -25.84 10.16 -34.70
CA THR A 388 -26.45 9.52 -35.87
C THR A 388 -27.46 10.46 -36.51
N ALA A 389 -27.54 10.45 -37.84
CA ALA A 389 -28.51 11.24 -38.60
C ALA A 389 -29.93 10.63 -38.63
N LEU A 390 -30.11 9.43 -38.06
CA LEU A 390 -31.38 8.70 -38.06
C LEU A 390 -31.96 8.73 -36.64
N ILE A 391 -32.90 9.65 -36.43
CA ILE A 391 -33.89 9.56 -35.35
C ILE A 391 -35.21 9.17 -36.01
#